data_AF-A0A1S3AKQ5-F1
#
_entry.id   AF-A0A1S3AKQ5-F1
#
_cell.length_a   1.000
_cell.length_b   1.000
_cell.length_c   1.000
_cell.angle_alpha   90.00
_cell.angle_beta   90.00
_cell.angle_gamma   90.00
#
_symmetry.space_group_name_H-M   'P 1'
#
loop_
_entity.id
_entity.type
_entity.pdbx_description
1 polymer ?
#
loop_
_entity_poly.entity_id
_entity_poly.type
_entity_poly.pdbx_seq_one_letter_code
_entity_poly.pdbx_strand_id
1 'polypeptide(L)'
;MRTYRYFLLLFWIGQPYSTFSAPLPQRTSGFPTRKRALEPSGNSKNELSRSKRSWMWNQFFLLEEYTGSDYQYVGKLHSDQDRGDGSLKYILSGDGAGDLFIINENTGDIQATRRLDREEKPVYILRAQAINRRTGRPVEPESEFVIKIHDINDNEPIFTKEVYTATVPEMSDVGTFVVQVTATDADDPTYGNSAKVVYSILQGQPYFSVESETGIIKTALLNMDRENKEQYQVVIQAKDMGGQMGGLSGTTTVNITLTDVNDNPPRFPQSRNI
;
A
#
# COMPACT_ATOMS: atom_id res chain seq x y z
N MET A 1 -40.54 1.48 -13.04
CA MET A 1 -39.25 2.20 -12.92
C MET A 1 -38.76 2.05 -11.48
N ARG A 2 -37.65 1.34 -11.26
CA ARG A 2 -37.04 1.17 -9.93
C ARG A 2 -36.14 2.38 -9.67
N THR A 3 -36.56 3.26 -8.77
CA THR A 3 -35.74 4.37 -8.28
C THR A 3 -34.88 3.84 -7.14
N TYR A 4 -33.60 3.58 -7.41
CA TYR A 4 -32.64 3.33 -6.33
C TYR A 4 -32.42 4.68 -5.62
N ARG A 5 -32.91 4.80 -4.39
CA ARG A 5 -32.59 5.91 -3.50
C ARG A 5 -31.32 5.53 -2.75
N TYR A 6 -30.28 6.33 -2.93
CA TYR A 6 -28.99 6.13 -2.28
C TYR A 6 -29.08 6.67 -0.85
N PHE A 7 -28.52 5.92 0.11
CA PHE A 7 -28.17 6.45 1.42
C PHE A 7 -27.28 7.69 1.22
N LEU A 8 -27.72 8.84 1.75
CA LEU A 8 -26.93 10.07 1.70
C LEU A 8 -25.87 9.99 2.82
N LEU A 9 -24.63 9.64 2.48
CA LEU A 9 -23.52 9.74 3.41
C LEU A 9 -23.10 11.21 3.56
N LEU A 10 -23.34 11.76 4.74
CA LEU A 10 -22.81 13.06 5.15
C LEU A 10 -21.46 12.84 5.85
N PHE A 11 -20.37 13.29 5.23
CA PHE A 11 -19.09 13.42 5.89
C PHE A 11 -19.04 14.74 6.67
N TRP A 12 -18.74 14.67 7.96
CA TRP A 12 -18.25 15.82 8.73
C TRP A 12 -16.76 15.61 8.97
N ILE A 13 -15.92 16.31 8.22
CA ILE A 13 -14.48 16.38 8.49
C ILE A 13 -14.33 17.45 9.58
N GLY A 14 -14.24 17.02 10.84
CA GLY A 14 -13.82 17.87 11.93
C GLY A 14 -12.32 18.11 11.83
N GLN A 15 -11.90 19.30 11.39
CA GLN A 15 -10.56 19.84 11.65
C GLN A 15 -10.72 20.96 12.71
N PRO A 16 -9.95 20.96 13.81
CA PRO A 16 -9.97 22.06 14.75
C PRO A 16 -9.31 23.31 14.13
N TYR A 17 -9.94 24.45 14.41
CA TYR A 17 -9.62 25.78 13.89
C TYR A 17 -8.17 26.22 14.09
N SER A 18 -7.56 26.75 13.03
CA SER A 18 -6.61 27.86 13.12
C SER A 18 -6.95 28.89 12.04
N THR A 19 -7.33 30.09 12.49
CA THR A 19 -7.82 31.21 11.69
C THR A 19 -6.73 31.87 10.86
N PHE A 20 -6.94 32.01 9.54
CA PHE A 20 -6.38 33.12 8.76
C PHE A 20 -7.37 33.52 7.66
N SER A 21 -7.88 34.74 7.75
CA SER A 21 -8.86 35.32 6.84
C SER A 21 -8.17 35.93 5.62
N ALA A 22 -8.61 35.58 4.42
CA ALA A 22 -8.34 36.34 3.19
C ALA A 22 -9.65 36.57 2.42
N PRO A 23 -9.89 37.77 1.84
CA PRO A 23 -11.19 38.15 1.30
C PRO A 23 -11.40 37.64 -0.13
N LEU A 24 -12.67 37.31 -0.45
CA LEU A 24 -13.15 36.91 -1.78
C LEU A 24 -13.12 38.09 -2.78
N PRO A 25 -12.75 37.89 -4.05
CA PRO A 25 -12.90 38.91 -5.08
C PRO A 25 -14.35 39.00 -5.56
N GLN A 26 -14.78 40.24 -5.80
CA GLN A 26 -16.11 40.63 -6.25
C GLN A 26 -16.42 40.21 -7.69
N ARG A 27 -17.71 39.94 -7.94
CA ARG A 27 -18.35 39.78 -9.25
C ARG A 27 -18.08 40.98 -10.15
N THR A 28 -17.71 40.73 -11.40
CA THR A 28 -17.96 41.66 -12.51
C THR A 28 -18.82 40.98 -13.57
N SER A 29 -19.90 41.69 -13.89
CA SER A 29 -20.87 41.43 -14.95
C SER A 29 -20.30 41.82 -16.32
N GLY A 30 -20.50 40.99 -17.33
CA GLY A 30 -20.21 41.35 -18.72
C GLY A 30 -20.61 40.28 -19.72
N PHE A 31 -21.87 40.29 -20.16
CA PHE A 31 -22.29 39.59 -21.37
C PHE A 31 -21.72 40.32 -22.61
N PRO A 32 -21.31 39.58 -23.65
CA PRO A 32 -21.52 40.06 -25.01
C PRO A 32 -22.30 39.04 -25.86
N THR A 33 -23.48 39.50 -26.25
CA THR A 33 -24.16 39.41 -27.54
C THR A 33 -23.79 38.29 -28.53
N ARG A 34 -24.83 37.51 -28.83
CA ARG A 34 -24.99 36.52 -29.91
C ARG A 34 -24.60 37.09 -31.29
N LYS A 35 -23.60 36.50 -31.95
CA LYS A 35 -23.47 36.58 -33.42
C LYS A 35 -23.99 35.29 -34.05
N ARG A 36 -24.98 35.44 -34.92
CA ARG A 36 -25.63 34.40 -35.71
C ARG A 36 -24.67 34.03 -36.85
N ALA A 37 -24.13 32.81 -36.83
CA ALA A 37 -23.36 32.24 -37.94
C ALA A 37 -24.22 31.19 -38.65
N LEU A 38 -24.17 31.23 -39.98
CA LEU A 38 -24.93 30.41 -40.94
C LEU A 38 -24.59 28.92 -40.79
N GLU A 39 -25.62 28.06 -40.84
CA GLU A 39 -25.48 26.61 -40.91
C GLU A 39 -24.96 26.15 -42.29
N PRO A 40 -24.03 25.19 -42.34
CA PRO A 40 -23.95 24.25 -43.44
C PRO A 40 -24.60 22.91 -43.04
N SER A 41 -25.47 22.41 -43.92
CA SER A 41 -26.06 21.09 -43.85
C SER A 41 -24.98 20.00 -43.91
N GLY A 42 -24.92 19.15 -42.89
CA GLY A 42 -24.00 18.00 -42.89
C GLY A 42 -24.35 17.02 -41.77
N ASN A 43 -24.85 15.85 -42.15
CA ASN A 43 -25.17 14.72 -41.29
C ASN A 43 -23.94 14.22 -40.51
N SER A 44 -23.98 14.32 -39.19
CA SER A 44 -23.68 13.22 -38.24
C SER A 44 -23.81 13.77 -36.82
N LYS A 45 -24.97 13.57 -36.19
CA LYS A 45 -25.03 13.67 -34.72
C LYS A 45 -24.35 12.42 -34.18
N ASN A 46 -23.03 12.47 -34.06
CA ASN A 46 -22.34 11.63 -33.08
C ASN A 46 -22.83 12.10 -31.71
N GLU A 47 -23.91 11.49 -31.22
CA GLU A 47 -24.33 11.66 -29.84
C GLU A 47 -23.20 11.13 -28.96
N LEU A 48 -22.41 12.05 -28.42
CA LEU A 48 -21.48 11.75 -27.34
C LEU A 48 -22.30 11.25 -26.15
N SER A 49 -22.46 9.93 -26.05
CA SER A 49 -23.00 9.28 -24.86
C SER A 49 -22.01 9.48 -23.73
N ARG A 50 -22.24 10.51 -22.92
CA ARG A 50 -21.53 10.70 -21.67
C ARG A 50 -22.07 9.67 -20.69
N SER A 51 -21.36 8.56 -20.49
CA SER A 51 -21.64 7.65 -19.40
C SER A 51 -21.65 8.45 -18.10
N LYS A 52 -22.79 8.49 -17.41
CA LYS A 52 -22.91 9.19 -16.14
C LYS A 52 -22.03 8.41 -15.17
N ARG A 53 -20.90 9.01 -14.76
CA ARG A 53 -20.03 8.43 -13.74
C ARG A 53 -20.92 8.06 -12.54
N SER A 54 -21.02 6.77 -12.23
CA SER A 54 -21.67 6.33 -10.99
C SER A 54 -20.71 6.67 -9.86
N TRP A 55 -21.14 7.55 -8.97
CA TRP A 55 -20.34 7.87 -7.80
C TRP A 55 -20.41 6.68 -6.83
N MET A 56 -19.25 6.19 -6.41
CA MET A 56 -19.14 5.08 -5.46
C MET A 56 -19.00 5.70 -4.06
N TRP A 57 -20.11 5.76 -3.32
CA TRP A 57 -20.16 6.30 -1.95
C TRP A 57 -20.24 5.20 -0.88
N ASN A 58 -20.23 3.93 -1.25
CA ASN A 58 -20.44 2.79 -0.35
C ASN A 58 -19.14 2.24 0.24
N GLN A 59 -18.15 3.09 0.54
CA GLN A 59 -16.89 2.67 1.14
C GLN A 59 -16.48 3.55 2.32
N PHE A 60 -15.99 2.92 3.39
CA PHE A 60 -15.32 3.55 4.52
C PHE A 60 -13.85 3.14 4.53
N PHE A 61 -13.01 4.00 5.11
CA PHE A 61 -11.59 3.75 5.30
C PHE A 61 -11.26 3.86 6.79
N LEU A 62 -10.59 2.86 7.33
CA LEU A 62 -10.04 2.85 8.69
C LEU A 62 -8.54 2.69 8.58
N LEU A 63 -7.78 3.43 9.36
CA LEU A 63 -6.37 3.12 9.55
C LEU A 63 -6.24 1.89 10.44
N GLU A 64 -5.34 0.98 10.10
CA GLU A 64 -4.97 -0.11 11.01
C GLU A 64 -4.28 0.39 12.27
N GLU A 65 -4.11 -0.50 13.25
CA GLU A 65 -3.26 -0.28 14.43
C GLU A 65 -3.52 1.04 15.20
N TYR A 66 -4.76 1.54 15.22
CA TYR A 66 -5.07 2.80 15.89
C TYR A 66 -4.74 2.73 17.39
N THR A 67 -3.90 3.66 17.85
CA THR A 67 -3.34 3.67 19.22
C THR A 67 -4.27 4.30 20.26
N GLY A 68 -5.44 4.82 19.86
CA GLY A 68 -6.37 5.54 20.73
C GLY A 68 -7.65 4.75 21.06
N SER A 69 -7.80 4.32 22.32
CA SER A 69 -8.93 3.52 22.85
C SER A 69 -9.18 2.20 22.11
N ASP A 70 -9.87 1.27 22.76
CA ASP A 70 -10.23 -0.01 22.12
C ASP A 70 -11.23 0.17 20.97
N TYR A 71 -11.76 1.38 20.75
CA TYR A 71 -12.80 1.67 19.78
C TYR A 71 -12.37 2.69 18.72
N GLN A 72 -12.57 2.35 17.45
CA GLN A 72 -12.32 3.26 16.33
C GLN A 72 -13.63 3.61 15.63
N TYR A 73 -13.93 4.90 15.49
CA TYR A 73 -15.13 5.34 14.78
C TYR A 73 -14.97 5.15 13.26
N VAL A 74 -15.89 4.41 12.66
CA VAL A 74 -15.88 4.08 11.22
C VAL A 74 -16.61 5.14 10.41
N GLY A 75 -17.78 5.54 10.89
CA GLY A 75 -18.71 6.38 10.16
C GLY A 75 -20.13 6.20 10.65
N LYS A 76 -21.07 6.86 9.96
CA LYS A 76 -22.48 6.85 10.32
C LYS A 76 -23.33 6.50 9.11
N LEU A 77 -24.27 5.60 9.30
CA LEU A 77 -25.31 5.32 8.34
C LEU A 77 -26.56 6.13 8.66
N HIS A 78 -27.28 6.56 7.61
CA HIS A 78 -28.46 7.39 7.77
C HIS A 78 -29.47 7.16 6.65
N SER A 79 -30.70 6.82 7.03
CA SER A 79 -31.84 6.71 6.10
C SER A 79 -32.51 8.07 5.94
N ASP A 80 -32.94 8.41 4.71
CA ASP A 80 -33.68 9.66 4.44
C ASP A 80 -35.08 9.68 5.10
N GLN A 81 -35.55 8.53 5.59
CA GLN A 81 -36.79 8.38 6.34
C GLN A 81 -36.61 8.56 7.85
N ASP A 82 -35.38 8.68 8.33
CA ASP A 82 -35.08 8.93 9.74
C ASP A 82 -35.35 10.40 10.08
N ARG A 83 -36.36 10.64 10.91
CA ARG A 83 -36.75 11.99 11.35
C ARG A 83 -36.04 12.41 12.63
N GLY A 84 -35.16 11.57 13.19
CA GLY A 84 -34.52 11.80 14.49
C GLY A 84 -35.48 11.67 15.67
N ASP A 85 -36.66 11.09 15.47
CA ASP A 85 -37.67 10.84 16.51
C ASP A 85 -37.49 9.47 17.20
N GLY A 86 -36.44 8.73 16.85
CA GLY A 86 -36.16 7.39 17.37
C GLY A 86 -37.12 6.31 16.84
N SER A 87 -37.90 6.59 15.80
CA SER A 87 -38.83 5.61 15.21
C SER A 87 -38.13 4.49 14.43
N LEU A 88 -36.87 4.72 14.04
CA LEU A 88 -36.07 3.77 13.29
C LEU A 88 -35.04 3.07 14.18
N LYS A 89 -34.66 1.87 13.73
CA LYS A 89 -33.59 1.07 14.27
C LYS A 89 -32.65 0.64 13.14
N TYR A 90 -31.36 0.92 13.28
CA TYR A 90 -30.33 0.47 12.35
C TYR A 90 -29.80 -0.91 12.77
N ILE A 91 -29.62 -1.79 11.78
CA ILE A 91 -29.12 -3.15 11.95
C ILE A 91 -27.95 -3.33 10.99
N LEU A 92 -26.89 -3.98 11.47
CA LEU A 92 -25.69 -4.31 10.72
C LEU A 92 -25.55 -5.84 10.63
N SER A 93 -25.13 -6.33 9.46
CA SER A 93 -24.88 -7.73 9.16
C SER A 93 -23.66 -7.87 8.23
N GLY A 94 -23.16 -9.09 8.05
CA GLY A 94 -21.98 -9.35 7.22
C GLY A 94 -20.71 -9.56 8.04
N ASP A 95 -19.56 -9.25 7.44
CA ASP A 95 -18.26 -9.57 8.01
C ASP A 95 -18.00 -8.84 9.34
N GLY A 96 -17.76 -9.59 10.40
CA GLY A 96 -17.43 -9.03 11.72
C GLY A 96 -18.57 -8.25 12.39
N ALA A 97 -19.77 -8.23 11.82
CA ALA A 97 -20.91 -7.50 12.37
C ALA A 97 -21.33 -8.07 13.74
N GLY A 98 -21.50 -7.19 14.73
CA GLY A 98 -21.93 -7.55 16.09
C GLY A 98 -20.81 -8.02 17.01
N ASP A 99 -19.59 -8.19 16.50
CA ASP A 99 -18.37 -8.45 17.28
C ASP A 99 -17.34 -7.37 17.00
N LEU A 100 -16.74 -7.42 15.80
CA LEU A 100 -15.71 -6.48 15.35
C LEU A 100 -16.28 -5.11 15.00
N PHE A 101 -17.41 -5.07 14.29
CA PHE A 101 -18.10 -3.83 13.93
C PHE A 101 -19.46 -3.78 14.63
N ILE A 102 -19.64 -2.77 15.47
CA ILE A 102 -20.90 -2.53 16.19
C ILE A 102 -21.53 -1.26 15.65
N ILE A 103 -22.84 -1.32 15.40
CA ILE A 103 -23.66 -0.16 15.06
C ILE A 103 -24.48 0.26 16.28
N ASN A 104 -24.51 1.55 16.57
CA ASN A 104 -25.49 2.10 17.48
C ASN A 104 -26.86 2.09 16.78
N GLU A 105 -27.76 1.28 17.29
CA GLU A 105 -29.06 1.03 16.67
C GLU A 105 -29.97 2.27 16.60
N ASN A 106 -29.71 3.32 17.40
CA ASN A 106 -30.48 4.56 17.42
C ASN A 106 -29.88 5.63 16.51
N THR A 107 -28.55 5.74 16.48
CA THR A 107 -27.87 6.83 15.77
C THR A 107 -27.38 6.40 14.40
N GLY A 108 -27.10 5.11 14.18
CA GLY A 108 -26.45 4.60 12.98
C GLY A 108 -24.92 4.76 12.99
N ASP A 109 -24.33 5.18 14.11
CA ASP A 109 -22.88 5.29 14.27
C ASP A 109 -22.25 3.90 14.32
N ILE A 110 -21.21 3.66 13.52
CA ILE A 110 -20.48 2.41 13.44
C ILE A 110 -19.11 2.59 14.09
N GLN A 111 -18.72 1.62 14.90
CA GLN A 111 -17.42 1.56 15.56
C GLN A 111 -16.79 0.17 15.38
N ALA A 112 -15.48 0.15 15.18
CA ALA A 112 -14.68 -1.05 15.37
C ALA A 112 -14.39 -1.21 16.87
N THR A 113 -14.46 -2.43 17.39
CA THR A 113 -14.34 -2.75 18.83
C THR A 113 -12.97 -3.21 19.26
N ARG A 114 -12.07 -3.41 18.30
CA ARG A 114 -10.69 -3.79 18.52
C ARG A 114 -9.84 -3.25 17.38
N ARG A 115 -8.53 -3.36 17.56
CA ARG A 115 -7.55 -3.07 16.51
C ARG A 115 -7.76 -3.99 15.32
N LEU A 116 -7.55 -3.41 14.15
CA LEU A 116 -7.61 -4.07 12.86
C LEU A 116 -6.18 -4.14 12.35
N ASP A 117 -5.88 -5.25 11.71
CA ASP A 117 -4.62 -5.56 11.04
C ASP A 117 -4.98 -5.82 9.57
N ARG A 118 -4.36 -5.07 8.67
CA ARG A 118 -4.60 -5.13 7.23
C ARG A 118 -4.02 -6.42 6.65
N GLU A 119 -2.89 -6.90 7.14
CA GLU A 119 -2.24 -8.14 6.72
C GLU A 119 -3.10 -9.35 7.09
N GLU A 120 -3.83 -9.30 8.21
CA GLU A 120 -4.84 -10.31 8.55
C GLU A 120 -6.04 -10.23 7.60
N LYS A 121 -6.66 -9.05 7.47
CA LYS A 121 -7.81 -8.86 6.57
C LYS A 121 -7.98 -7.40 6.12
N PRO A 122 -7.72 -7.07 4.84
CA PRO A 122 -7.72 -5.70 4.34
C PRO A 122 -9.11 -5.14 4.01
N VAL A 123 -10.11 -6.01 3.84
CA VAL A 123 -11.44 -5.62 3.33
C VAL A 123 -12.54 -6.39 4.05
N TYR A 124 -13.55 -5.66 4.51
CA TYR A 124 -14.76 -6.20 5.12
C TYR A 124 -15.99 -5.78 4.32
N ILE A 125 -16.83 -6.74 3.97
CA ILE A 125 -18.09 -6.47 3.26
C ILE A 125 -19.22 -6.59 4.28
N LEU A 126 -19.91 -5.46 4.49
CA LEU A 126 -21.02 -5.38 5.43
C LEU A 126 -22.31 -4.95 4.73
N ARG A 127 -23.41 -5.24 5.38
CA ARG A 127 -24.75 -4.85 4.96
C ARG A 127 -25.46 -4.16 6.10
N ALA A 128 -26.28 -3.19 5.75
CA ALA A 128 -27.07 -2.47 6.73
C ALA A 128 -28.52 -2.31 6.28
N GLN A 129 -29.40 -2.26 7.28
CA GLN A 129 -30.82 -2.07 7.09
C GLN A 129 -31.39 -1.16 8.18
N ALA A 130 -32.24 -0.21 7.77
CA ALA A 130 -33.08 0.55 8.68
C ALA A 130 -34.46 -0.10 8.76
N ILE A 131 -34.94 -0.36 9.97
CA ILE A 131 -36.27 -0.91 10.23
C ILE A 131 -37.10 0.04 11.08
N ASN A 132 -38.41 0.04 10.88
CA ASN A 132 -39.32 0.75 11.76
C ASN A 132 -39.50 -0.04 13.07
N ARG A 133 -39.23 0.59 14.23
CA ARG A 133 -39.27 -0.09 15.54
C ARG A 133 -40.62 -0.68 15.90
N ARG A 134 -41.71 -0.02 15.49
CA ARG A 134 -43.08 -0.45 15.83
C ARG A 134 -43.53 -1.63 14.99
N THR A 135 -43.21 -1.63 13.70
CA THR A 135 -43.69 -2.66 12.76
C THR A 135 -42.68 -3.79 12.53
N GLY A 136 -41.41 -3.56 12.88
CA GLY A 136 -40.30 -4.46 12.57
C GLY A 136 -39.99 -4.57 11.08
N ARG A 137 -40.63 -3.75 10.23
CA ARG A 137 -40.46 -3.83 8.77
C ARG A 137 -39.32 -2.94 8.29
N PRO A 138 -38.54 -3.40 7.29
CA PRO A 138 -37.57 -2.55 6.61
C PRO A 138 -38.24 -1.32 6.02
N VAL A 139 -37.67 -0.14 6.27
CA VAL A 139 -38.10 1.10 5.61
C VAL A 139 -37.42 1.28 4.25
N GLU A 140 -36.28 0.62 4.06
CA GLU A 140 -35.49 0.62 2.84
C GLU A 140 -34.93 -0.78 2.56
N PRO A 141 -34.56 -1.08 1.30
CA PRO A 141 -33.79 -2.26 0.98
C PRO A 141 -32.46 -2.30 1.75
N GLU A 142 -31.98 -3.51 2.02
CA GLU A 142 -30.64 -3.70 2.56
C GLU A 142 -29.59 -3.13 1.61
N SER A 143 -28.59 -2.45 2.16
CA SER A 143 -27.51 -1.80 1.41
C SER A 143 -26.17 -2.40 1.78
N GLU A 144 -25.39 -2.79 0.77
CA GLU A 144 -24.05 -3.33 0.92
C GLU A 144 -23.00 -2.22 0.80
N PHE A 145 -22.03 -2.23 1.71
CA PHE A 145 -20.91 -1.30 1.73
C PHE A 145 -19.63 -2.02 2.17
N VAL A 146 -18.51 -1.39 1.89
CA VAL A 146 -17.19 -1.95 2.12
C VAL A 146 -16.45 -1.11 3.16
N ILE A 147 -15.81 -1.75 4.12
CA ILE A 147 -14.82 -1.12 4.98
C ILE A 147 -13.44 -1.59 4.49
N LYS A 148 -12.61 -0.65 4.08
CA LYS A 148 -11.22 -0.89 3.68
C LYS A 148 -10.29 -0.48 4.81
N ILE A 149 -9.37 -1.36 5.15
CA ILE A 149 -8.30 -1.07 6.09
C ILE A 149 -7.16 -0.43 5.31
N HIS A 150 -6.69 0.69 5.80
CA HIS A 150 -5.67 1.50 5.20
C HIS A 150 -4.37 1.26 5.96
N ASP A 151 -3.37 0.94 5.15
CA ASP A 151 -2.05 0.53 5.57
C ASP A 151 -1.32 1.57 6.42
N ILE A 152 -0.62 1.09 7.44
CA ILE A 152 0.44 1.78 8.18
C ILE A 152 1.71 0.94 8.03
N ASN A 153 2.85 1.60 7.83
CA ASN A 153 4.13 0.91 7.66
C ASN A 153 4.65 0.31 8.98
N ASP A 154 4.18 -0.88 9.33
CA ASP A 154 4.52 -1.60 10.57
C ASP A 154 5.20 -2.95 10.31
N ASN A 155 5.24 -3.42 9.06
CA ASN A 155 6.03 -4.59 8.66
C ASN A 155 7.38 -4.17 8.08
N GLU A 156 8.44 -4.86 8.48
CA GLU A 156 9.77 -4.65 7.87
C GLU A 156 10.02 -5.62 6.69
N PRO A 157 10.90 -5.27 5.74
CA PRO A 157 11.26 -6.18 4.65
C PRO A 157 11.95 -7.44 5.16
N ILE A 158 11.40 -8.60 4.83
CA ILE A 158 11.93 -9.92 5.22
C ILE A 158 12.59 -10.60 4.02
N PHE A 159 13.85 -11.01 4.17
CA PHE A 159 14.54 -11.80 3.13
C PHE A 159 14.01 -13.23 3.05
N THR A 160 13.94 -13.77 1.83
CA THR A 160 13.51 -15.17 1.61
C THR A 160 14.45 -16.21 2.25
N LYS A 161 15.68 -15.82 2.60
CA LYS A 161 16.67 -16.63 3.32
C LYS A 161 17.44 -15.76 4.31
N GLU A 162 17.73 -16.32 5.48
CA GLU A 162 18.63 -15.69 6.46
C GLU A 162 20.08 -15.62 5.94
N VAL A 163 20.50 -16.65 5.21
CA VAL A 163 21.84 -16.74 4.61
C VAL A 163 21.73 -17.23 3.17
N TYR A 164 22.39 -16.51 2.26
CA TYR A 164 22.60 -16.91 0.87
C TYR A 164 24.03 -17.41 0.70
N THR A 165 24.21 -18.38 -0.19
CA THR A 165 25.53 -18.87 -0.60
C THR A 165 25.66 -18.72 -2.10
N ALA A 166 26.83 -18.32 -2.55
CA ALA A 166 27.13 -18.13 -3.96
C ALA A 166 28.60 -18.42 -4.25
N THR A 167 28.88 -18.71 -5.51
CA THR A 167 30.24 -18.91 -5.99
C THR A 167 30.46 -18.04 -7.21
N VAL A 168 31.66 -17.46 -7.33
CA VAL A 168 32.05 -16.68 -8.50
C VAL A 168 33.49 -17.05 -8.89
N PRO A 169 33.80 -17.18 -10.19
CA PRO A 169 35.18 -17.39 -10.61
C PRO A 169 36.09 -16.27 -10.10
N GLU A 170 37.28 -16.64 -9.64
CA GLU A 170 38.30 -15.64 -9.38
C GLU A 170 38.67 -14.87 -10.64
N MET A 171 39.27 -13.69 -10.46
CA MET A 171 39.62 -12.76 -11.54
C MET A 171 38.46 -12.37 -12.47
N SER A 172 37.21 -12.59 -12.05
CA SER A 172 36.03 -12.17 -12.82
C SER A 172 36.03 -10.67 -13.07
N ASP A 173 35.58 -10.27 -14.27
CA ASP A 173 35.40 -8.86 -14.63
C ASP A 173 34.42 -8.15 -13.69
N VAL A 174 34.56 -6.84 -13.55
CA VAL A 174 33.60 -5.99 -12.83
C VAL A 174 32.23 -6.07 -13.50
N GLY A 175 31.18 -6.23 -12.70
CA GLY A 175 29.81 -6.37 -13.17
C GLY A 175 29.36 -7.81 -13.39
N THR A 176 30.23 -8.79 -13.13
CA THR A 176 29.88 -10.21 -13.20
C THR A 176 28.81 -10.55 -12.16
N PHE A 177 27.73 -11.20 -12.60
CA PHE A 177 26.63 -11.65 -11.75
C PHE A 177 27.13 -12.66 -10.71
N VAL A 178 26.74 -12.49 -9.44
CA VAL A 178 27.07 -13.41 -8.36
C VAL A 178 25.81 -14.14 -7.88
N VAL A 179 24.83 -13.39 -7.38
CA VAL A 179 23.57 -13.93 -6.84
C VAL A 179 22.53 -12.82 -6.79
N GLN A 180 21.25 -13.18 -6.81
CA GLN A 180 20.16 -12.26 -6.52
C GLN A 180 19.59 -12.59 -5.14
N VAL A 181 19.50 -11.58 -4.28
CA VAL A 181 18.75 -11.68 -3.03
C VAL A 181 17.34 -11.12 -3.23
N THR A 182 16.40 -11.60 -2.43
CA THR A 182 15.01 -11.13 -2.49
C THR A 182 14.49 -10.95 -1.08
N ALA A 183 13.90 -9.78 -0.83
CA ALA A 183 13.11 -9.46 0.34
C ALA A 183 11.69 -9.09 -0.06
N THR A 184 10.74 -9.40 0.80
CA THR A 184 9.33 -9.07 0.66
C THR A 184 8.87 -8.29 1.88
N ASP A 185 8.08 -7.27 1.63
CA ASP A 185 7.42 -6.47 2.65
C ASP A 185 5.92 -6.81 2.64
N ALA A 186 5.31 -6.93 3.81
CA ALA A 186 3.92 -7.35 3.93
C ALA A 186 2.93 -6.19 3.75
N ASP A 187 3.38 -4.94 3.92
CA ASP A 187 2.59 -3.72 3.80
C ASP A 187 1.96 -3.55 2.39
N ASP A 188 1.10 -2.55 2.21
CA ASP A 188 0.37 -2.34 0.95
C ASP A 188 1.30 -1.91 -0.20
N PRO A 189 1.44 -2.73 -1.27
CA PRO A 189 2.25 -2.37 -2.42
C PRO A 189 1.55 -1.39 -3.38
N THR A 190 0.26 -1.11 -3.16
CA THR A 190 -0.58 -0.34 -4.08
C THR A 190 -0.58 1.15 -3.75
N TYR A 191 -0.61 1.49 -2.48
CA TYR A 191 -0.77 2.87 -2.01
C TYR A 191 0.45 3.30 -1.20
N GLY A 192 1.07 4.41 -1.63
CA GLY A 192 2.25 4.92 -0.96
C GLY A 192 3.51 4.14 -1.32
N ASN A 193 4.48 4.17 -0.40
CA ASN A 193 5.77 3.50 -0.58
C ASN A 193 6.03 2.46 0.52
N SER A 194 5.05 2.11 1.37
CA SER A 194 5.26 1.25 2.54
C SER A 194 5.99 -0.02 2.13
N ALA A 195 5.44 -0.83 1.22
CA ALA A 195 6.09 -2.04 0.74
C ALA A 195 7.20 -1.84 -0.33
N LYS A 196 7.64 -0.61 -0.62
CA LYS A 196 8.65 -0.36 -1.67
C LYS A 196 10.06 -0.60 -1.13
N VAL A 197 10.62 -1.77 -1.45
CA VAL A 197 11.96 -2.17 -1.00
C VAL A 197 13.08 -1.62 -1.90
N VAL A 198 14.16 -1.15 -1.26
CA VAL A 198 15.43 -0.78 -1.89
C VAL A 198 16.59 -1.51 -1.20
N TYR A 199 17.45 -2.13 -2.00
CA TYR A 199 18.61 -2.89 -1.53
C TYR A 199 19.87 -2.04 -1.43
N SER A 200 20.69 -2.28 -0.41
CA SER A 200 22.01 -1.67 -0.25
C SER A 200 23.01 -2.62 0.42
N ILE A 201 24.31 -2.38 0.23
CA ILE A 201 25.38 -3.15 0.89
C ILE A 201 25.79 -2.43 2.16
N LEU A 202 25.69 -3.10 3.30
CA LEU A 202 26.25 -2.63 4.58
C LEU A 202 27.70 -3.08 4.76
N GLN A 203 28.05 -4.28 4.28
CA GLN A 203 29.40 -4.84 4.35
C GLN A 203 29.71 -5.64 3.10
N GLY A 204 30.94 -5.54 2.57
CA GLY A 204 31.37 -6.24 1.35
C GLY A 204 31.97 -5.33 0.29
N GLN A 205 31.89 -4.01 0.49
CA GLN A 205 32.66 -3.04 -0.29
C GLN A 205 34.17 -3.18 -0.05
N PRO A 206 35.03 -2.88 -1.04
CA PRO A 206 34.70 -2.47 -2.41
C PRO A 206 34.52 -3.65 -3.39
N TYR A 207 34.48 -4.90 -2.89
CA TYR A 207 34.52 -6.11 -3.72
C TYR A 207 33.23 -6.39 -4.49
N PHE A 208 32.09 -6.02 -3.93
CA PHE A 208 30.78 -6.30 -4.51
C PHE A 208 29.90 -5.05 -4.55
N SER A 209 28.96 -5.02 -5.48
CA SER A 209 27.91 -4.02 -5.61
C SER A 209 26.55 -4.71 -5.63
N VAL A 210 25.50 -4.02 -5.20
CA VAL A 210 24.12 -4.51 -5.30
C VAL A 210 23.30 -3.53 -6.13
N GLU A 211 22.48 -4.05 -7.03
CA GLU A 211 21.49 -3.28 -7.75
C GLU A 211 20.28 -3.02 -6.85
N SER A 212 19.98 -1.74 -6.66
CA SER A 212 19.09 -1.25 -5.61
C SER A 212 17.63 -1.67 -5.76
N GLU A 213 17.16 -1.95 -6.98
CA GLU A 213 15.76 -2.34 -7.24
C GLU A 213 15.58 -3.85 -7.38
N THR A 214 16.60 -4.57 -7.85
CA THR A 214 16.50 -5.99 -8.19
C THR A 214 17.10 -6.90 -7.13
N GLY A 215 17.98 -6.38 -6.26
CA GLY A 215 18.74 -7.17 -5.31
C GLY A 215 19.84 -8.02 -5.95
N ILE A 216 20.20 -7.75 -7.22
CA ILE A 216 21.27 -8.47 -7.91
C ILE A 216 22.63 -7.98 -7.40
N ILE A 217 23.43 -8.91 -6.89
CA ILE A 217 24.80 -8.68 -6.44
C ILE A 217 25.77 -8.99 -7.59
N LYS A 218 26.70 -8.08 -7.83
CA LYS A 218 27.74 -8.16 -8.87
C LYS A 218 29.12 -7.90 -8.29
N THR A 219 30.16 -8.43 -8.92
CA THR A 219 31.55 -8.04 -8.63
C THR A 219 31.75 -6.54 -8.90
N ALA A 220 32.51 -5.87 -8.04
CA ALA A 220 32.81 -4.43 -8.13
C ALA A 220 34.31 -4.12 -8.14
N LEU A 221 35.16 -5.12 -7.86
CA LEU A 221 36.61 -5.00 -7.89
C LEU A 221 37.21 -6.01 -8.89
N LEU A 222 38.21 -5.58 -9.64
CA LEU A 222 39.01 -6.46 -10.52
C LEU A 222 39.99 -7.32 -9.70
N ASN A 223 40.46 -8.41 -10.30
CA ASN A 223 41.56 -9.25 -9.80
C ASN A 223 41.33 -9.79 -8.38
N MET A 224 40.09 -10.17 -8.07
CA MET A 224 39.79 -10.93 -6.86
C MET A 224 40.41 -12.32 -7.01
N ASP A 225 41.46 -12.59 -6.26
CA ASP A 225 42.32 -13.77 -6.36
C ASP A 225 42.06 -14.70 -5.16
N ARG A 226 41.77 -15.96 -5.45
CA ARG A 226 41.41 -16.99 -4.46
C ARG A 226 42.58 -17.29 -3.54
N GLU A 227 43.81 -17.34 -4.05
CA GLU A 227 45.02 -17.62 -3.26
C GLU A 227 45.28 -16.52 -2.22
N ASN A 228 44.81 -15.30 -2.46
CA ASN A 228 44.86 -14.22 -1.47
C ASN A 228 43.68 -14.28 -0.48
N LYS A 229 42.47 -14.48 -0.99
CA LYS A 229 41.24 -14.57 -0.17
C LYS A 229 40.15 -15.35 -0.89
N GLU A 230 39.89 -16.56 -0.41
CA GLU A 230 38.89 -17.46 -1.00
C GLU A 230 37.43 -17.06 -0.65
N GLN A 231 37.17 -16.55 0.55
CA GLN A 231 35.81 -16.37 1.06
C GLN A 231 35.50 -14.92 1.41
N TYR A 232 34.31 -14.48 1.02
CA TYR A 232 33.78 -13.15 1.29
C TYR A 232 32.41 -13.25 1.94
N GLN A 233 32.19 -12.41 2.95
CA GLN A 233 30.89 -12.24 3.58
C GLN A 233 30.38 -10.84 3.23
N VAL A 234 29.18 -10.80 2.64
CA VAL A 234 28.50 -9.56 2.25
C VAL A 234 27.22 -9.44 3.06
N VAL A 235 27.00 -8.31 3.71
CA VAL A 235 25.76 -8.03 4.44
C VAL A 235 24.92 -7.09 3.59
N ILE A 236 23.74 -7.56 3.20
CA ILE A 236 22.77 -6.80 2.42
C ILE A 236 21.67 -6.30 3.34
N GLN A 237 21.26 -5.05 3.14
CA GLN A 237 20.07 -4.47 3.73
C GLN A 237 18.99 -4.33 2.66
N ALA A 238 17.76 -4.70 3.03
CA ALA A 238 16.54 -4.32 2.32
C ALA A 238 15.82 -3.28 3.18
N LYS A 239 15.50 -2.13 2.60
CA LYS A 239 14.85 -1.02 3.29
C LYS A 239 13.57 -0.62 2.57
N ASP A 240 12.47 -0.53 3.31
CA ASP A 240 11.16 -0.15 2.81
C ASP A 240 11.08 1.36 2.50
N MET A 241 9.88 1.90 2.24
CA MET A 241 9.66 3.33 1.97
C MET A 241 10.55 3.90 0.84
N GLY A 242 10.97 3.05 -0.10
CA GLY A 242 11.90 3.43 -1.16
C GLY A 242 13.31 3.79 -0.65
N GLY A 243 13.73 3.25 0.49
CA GLY A 243 15.02 3.54 1.12
C GLY A 243 15.08 4.87 1.88
N GLN A 244 13.95 5.53 2.12
CA GLN A 244 13.88 6.85 2.76
C GLN A 244 14.28 6.81 4.26
N MET A 245 14.57 7.99 4.83
CA MET A 245 14.79 8.13 6.27
C MET A 245 13.44 7.95 6.98
N GLY A 246 13.34 6.96 7.87
CA GLY A 246 12.10 6.57 8.55
C GLY A 246 11.61 5.17 8.20
N GLY A 247 12.10 4.61 7.09
CA GLY A 247 11.77 3.24 6.70
C GLY A 247 12.40 2.16 7.58
N LEU A 248 11.70 1.03 7.73
CA LEU A 248 12.15 -0.18 8.40
C LEU A 248 13.10 -0.97 7.49
N SER A 249 13.91 -1.85 8.09
CA SER A 249 14.93 -2.57 7.33
C SER A 249 15.24 -3.95 7.86
N GLY A 250 15.17 -4.95 6.99
CA GLY A 250 15.76 -6.26 7.23
C GLY A 250 17.19 -6.35 6.72
N THR A 251 17.94 -7.33 7.23
CA THR A 251 19.28 -7.65 6.74
C THR A 251 19.45 -9.15 6.48
N THR A 252 20.33 -9.50 5.54
CA THR A 252 20.72 -10.89 5.26
C THR A 252 22.22 -10.98 5.00
N THR A 253 22.78 -12.18 5.19
CA THR A 253 24.19 -12.46 4.92
C THR A 253 24.34 -13.27 3.64
N VAL A 254 25.31 -12.90 2.81
CA VAL A 254 25.69 -13.63 1.59
C VAL A 254 27.13 -14.10 1.72
N ASN A 255 27.32 -15.41 1.75
CA ASN A 255 28.64 -16.05 1.76
C ASN A 255 29.05 -16.36 0.32
N ILE A 256 30.11 -15.73 -0.16
CA ILE A 256 30.60 -15.85 -1.53
C ILE A 256 31.96 -16.53 -1.50
N THR A 257 32.11 -17.61 -2.26
CA THR A 257 33.36 -18.36 -2.41
C THR A 257 33.93 -18.18 -3.82
N LEU A 258 35.21 -17.83 -3.92
CA LEU A 258 35.91 -17.78 -5.19
C LEU A 258 36.23 -19.20 -5.67
N THR A 259 35.87 -19.50 -6.92
CA THR A 259 36.26 -20.78 -7.55
C THR A 259 37.59 -20.62 -8.29
N ASP A 260 38.41 -21.65 -8.19
CA ASP A 260 39.74 -21.77 -8.80
C ASP A 260 39.72 -21.56 -10.32
N VAL A 261 40.66 -20.78 -10.82
CA VAL A 261 41.05 -20.70 -12.22
C VAL A 261 42.54 -21.01 -12.27
N ASN A 262 42.96 -21.94 -13.14
CA ASN A 262 44.37 -22.35 -13.23
C ASN A 262 45.27 -21.24 -13.80
N ASP A 263 45.71 -20.35 -12.93
CA ASP A 263 46.51 -19.16 -13.18
C ASP A 263 47.93 -19.27 -12.58
N ASN A 264 48.14 -20.24 -11.69
CA ASN A 264 49.39 -20.49 -10.99
C ASN A 264 50.18 -21.65 -11.61
N PRO A 265 51.37 -21.41 -12.20
CA PRO A 265 52.18 -22.48 -12.79
C PRO A 265 52.77 -23.41 -11.72
N PRO A 266 52.96 -24.71 -12.02
CA PRO A 266 53.51 -25.66 -11.06
C PRO A 266 54.94 -25.28 -10.67
N ARG A 267 55.23 -25.33 -9.36
CA ARG A 267 56.58 -25.12 -8.81
C ARG A 267 57.14 -26.42 -8.27
N PHE A 268 58.31 -26.81 -8.77
CA PHE A 268 59.03 -27.95 -8.23
C PHE A 268 59.83 -27.54 -6.99
N PRO A 269 59.81 -28.31 -5.89
CA PRO A 269 60.72 -28.10 -4.78
C PRO A 269 62.17 -28.29 -5.27
N GLN A 270 63.10 -27.45 -4.81
CA GLN A 270 64.51 -27.58 -5.17
C GLN A 270 64.99 -29.01 -4.87
N SER A 271 65.63 -29.64 -5.85
CA SER A 271 66.29 -30.93 -5.66
C SER A 271 67.29 -30.79 -4.51
N ARG A 272 67.11 -31.57 -3.45
CA ARG A 272 68.13 -31.72 -2.41
C ARG A 272 69.40 -32.18 -3.13
N ASN A 273 70.43 -31.34 -3.14
CA ASN A 273 71.77 -31.77 -3.49
C ASN A 273 72.18 -32.78 -2.41
N ILE A 274 72.11 -34.06 -2.77
CA ILE A 274 72.65 -35.17 -1.98
C ILE A 274 74.15 -35.23 -2.23
#